data_AF-A0A524E8P7-F1
#
_entry.id   AF-A0A524E8P7-F1
#
_cell.length_a   1.000
_cell.length_b   1.000
_cell.length_c   1.000
_cell.angle_alpha   90.00
_cell.angle_beta   90.00
_cell.angle_gamma   90.00
#
_symmetry.space_group_name_H-M   'P 1'
#
loop_
_entity.id
_entity.type
_entity.pdbx_description
1 polymer ?
#
loop_
_entity_poly.entity_id
_entity_poly.type
_entity_poly.pdbx_seq_one_letter_code
_entity_poly.pdbx_strand_id
1 'polypeptide(L)'
;MPSREWNRFMVNYYGDPYTMWHDGIDEKSVTHLSGAERKKAEDMLIASLEEGNHYAAIGLRELRSTRALNNLERLLPLSTGSLRIEIAVALCLIKNSIEAVSCIIDVLKNSAFWSYRMDAARALRRFPNEEVVEALFEAVAEDPDYLVRNHASETLLFLHGMTPRIADRKDIFRHVIVEFEKEDKDSVDSAFSHYKKSADMLRALIEEEGKLREGIIVEGIWE
;
A
#
# COMPACT_ATOMS: atom_id res chain seq x y z
N MET A 1 14.49 2.64 -34.52
CA MET A 1 13.14 3.07 -34.12
C MET A 1 12.85 2.49 -32.75
N PRO A 2 12.18 3.23 -31.84
CA PRO A 2 11.83 2.68 -30.53
C PRO A 2 10.90 1.47 -30.67
N SER A 3 11.03 0.51 -29.76
CA SER A 3 10.16 -0.67 -29.74
C SER A 3 8.72 -0.33 -29.32
N ARG A 4 7.80 -1.26 -29.55
CA ARG A 4 6.42 -1.15 -29.05
C ARG A 4 6.39 -1.06 -27.52
N GLU A 5 7.21 -1.87 -26.84
CA GLU A 5 7.29 -1.87 -25.38
C GLU A 5 7.85 -0.55 -24.84
N TRP A 6 8.82 0.05 -25.54
CA TRP A 6 9.30 1.38 -25.20
C TRP A 6 8.19 2.43 -25.28
N ASN A 7 7.41 2.44 -26.36
CA ASN A 7 6.31 3.39 -26.50
C ASN A 7 5.24 3.18 -25.41
N ARG A 8 4.94 1.91 -25.07
CA ARG A 8 4.02 1.58 -23.97
C ARG A 8 4.56 2.09 -22.63
N PHE A 9 5.83 1.86 -22.32
CA PHE A 9 6.48 2.39 -21.12
C PHE A 9 6.38 3.92 -21.04
N MET A 10 6.68 4.62 -22.13
CA MET A 10 6.61 6.09 -22.17
C MET A 10 5.21 6.62 -21.93
N VAL A 11 4.19 6.05 -22.57
CA VAL A 11 2.79 6.45 -22.36
C VAL A 11 2.33 6.13 -20.94
N ASN A 12 2.77 5.00 -20.37
CA ASN A 12 2.34 4.54 -19.06
C ASN A 12 2.99 5.27 -17.89
N TYR A 13 4.31 5.53 -17.94
CA TYR A 13 5.07 6.16 -16.85
C TYR A 13 5.29 7.66 -17.03
N TYR A 14 5.12 8.18 -18.24
CA TYR A 14 5.40 9.57 -18.61
C TYR A 14 4.31 10.16 -19.52
N GLY A 15 3.11 9.59 -19.45
CA GLY A 15 1.95 10.04 -20.21
C GLY A 15 1.27 11.26 -19.58
N ASP A 16 0.00 11.41 -19.90
CA ASP A 16 -0.83 12.47 -19.34
C ASP A 16 -1.03 12.27 -17.81
N PRO A 17 -0.67 13.26 -16.98
CA PRO A 17 -0.73 13.13 -15.52
C PRO A 17 -2.13 12.86 -14.98
N TYR A 18 -3.18 13.42 -15.62
CA TYR A 18 -4.56 13.21 -15.19
C TYR A 18 -4.99 11.76 -15.41
N THR A 19 -4.70 11.22 -16.59
CA THR A 19 -4.99 9.82 -16.94
C THR A 19 -4.25 8.87 -16.00
N MET A 20 -2.95 9.10 -15.76
CA MET A 20 -2.17 8.25 -14.83
C MET A 20 -2.73 8.29 -13.40
N TRP A 21 -3.17 9.44 -12.91
CA TRP A 21 -3.78 9.56 -11.59
C TRP A 21 -5.15 8.89 -11.51
N HIS A 22 -5.97 9.00 -12.55
CA HIS A 22 -7.34 8.50 -12.56
C HIS A 22 -7.41 6.99 -12.82
N ASP A 23 -6.68 6.50 -13.83
CA ASP A 23 -6.73 5.11 -14.28
C ASP A 23 -5.63 4.24 -13.64
N GLY A 24 -4.64 4.87 -13.01
CA GLY A 24 -3.43 4.21 -12.55
C GLY A 24 -2.45 3.91 -13.68
N ILE A 25 -1.39 3.17 -13.33
CA ILE A 25 -0.38 2.71 -14.29
C ILE A 25 -0.35 1.19 -14.37
N ASP A 26 0.00 0.66 -15.53
CA ASP A 26 0.46 -0.72 -15.67
C ASP A 26 1.88 -0.85 -15.11
N GLU A 27 1.98 -1.12 -13.80
CA GLU A 27 3.26 -1.22 -13.09
C GLU A 27 4.24 -2.18 -13.78
N LYS A 28 3.74 -3.26 -14.39
CA LYS A 28 4.58 -4.31 -15.00
C LYS A 28 5.07 -3.93 -16.39
N SER A 29 4.59 -2.85 -17.01
CA SER A 29 4.94 -2.49 -18.39
C SER A 29 6.45 -2.34 -18.58
N VAL A 30 7.16 -1.85 -17.55
CA VAL A 30 8.61 -1.64 -17.59
C VAL A 30 9.40 -2.96 -17.66
N THR A 31 8.84 -4.07 -17.16
CA THR A 31 9.51 -5.38 -17.12
C THR A 31 9.65 -6.02 -18.50
N HIS A 32 8.87 -5.55 -19.48
CA HIS A 32 8.92 -6.03 -20.86
C HIS A 32 10.03 -5.38 -21.69
N LEU A 33 10.71 -4.36 -21.16
CA LEU A 33 11.84 -3.73 -21.83
C LEU A 33 13.09 -4.61 -21.76
N SER A 34 13.91 -4.54 -22.81
CA SER A 34 15.19 -5.26 -22.88
C SER A 34 16.33 -4.38 -23.42
N GLY A 35 17.57 -4.84 -23.23
CA GLY A 35 18.76 -4.20 -23.79
C GLY A 35 18.92 -2.72 -23.43
N ALA A 36 19.22 -1.91 -24.45
CA ALA A 36 19.45 -0.47 -24.30
C ALA A 36 18.21 0.29 -23.83
N GLU A 37 17.01 -0.13 -24.24
CA GLU A 37 15.76 0.50 -23.83
C GLU A 37 15.47 0.24 -22.34
N ARG A 38 15.70 -0.98 -21.84
CA ARG A 38 15.59 -1.26 -20.39
C ARG A 38 16.54 -0.40 -19.58
N LYS A 39 17.81 -0.30 -20.01
CA LYS A 39 18.82 0.52 -19.31
C LYS A 39 18.39 1.99 -19.29
N LYS A 40 17.93 2.52 -20.42
CA LYS A 40 17.46 3.90 -20.52
C LYS A 40 16.22 4.16 -19.65
N ALA A 41 15.26 3.24 -19.62
CA ALA A 41 14.09 3.36 -18.75
C ALA A 41 14.49 3.38 -17.27
N GLU A 42 15.41 2.51 -16.85
CA GLU A 42 15.94 2.50 -15.49
C GLU A 42 16.64 3.82 -15.14
N ASP A 43 17.45 4.38 -16.04
CA ASP A 43 18.10 5.69 -15.85
C ASP A 43 17.06 6.82 -15.70
N MET A 44 16.00 6.79 -16.51
CA MET A 44 14.90 7.76 -16.43
C MET A 44 14.11 7.64 -15.12
N LEU A 45 13.81 6.41 -14.68
CA LEU A 45 13.13 6.19 -13.41
C LEU A 45 13.97 6.65 -12.21
N ILE A 46 15.28 6.40 -12.22
CA ILE A 46 16.18 6.92 -11.17
C ILE A 46 16.14 8.46 -11.16
N ALA A 47 16.20 9.12 -12.32
CA ALA A 47 16.11 10.57 -12.38
C ALA A 47 14.76 11.10 -11.87
N SER A 48 13.64 10.49 -12.26
CA SER A 48 12.31 10.89 -11.80
C SER A 48 12.07 10.61 -10.31
N LEU A 49 12.71 9.58 -9.75
CA LEU A 49 12.69 9.32 -8.32
C LEU A 49 13.31 10.48 -7.53
N GLU A 50 14.43 11.03 -8.02
CA GLU A 50 15.09 12.21 -7.41
C GLU A 50 14.22 13.46 -7.44
N GLU A 51 13.32 13.56 -8.41
CA GLU A 51 12.34 14.64 -8.55
C GLU A 51 11.08 14.40 -7.69
N GLY A 52 11.02 13.30 -6.95
CA GLY A 52 9.91 12.96 -6.05
C GLY A 52 8.73 12.25 -6.71
N ASN A 53 8.92 11.68 -7.91
CA ASN A 53 7.86 10.93 -8.59
C ASN A 53 7.69 9.52 -8.00
N HIS A 54 6.56 9.27 -7.32
CA HIS A 54 6.27 7.96 -6.72
C HIS A 54 6.08 6.83 -7.75
N TYR A 55 5.59 7.12 -8.96
CA TYR A 55 5.54 6.12 -10.03
C TYR A 55 6.94 5.62 -10.40
N ALA A 56 7.96 6.45 -10.24
CA ALA A 56 9.33 6.03 -10.48
C ALA A 56 9.78 4.93 -9.50
N ALA A 57 9.42 5.06 -8.21
CA ALA A 57 9.69 4.03 -7.21
C ALA A 57 8.98 2.70 -7.56
N ILE A 58 7.74 2.76 -8.06
CA ILE A 58 7.01 1.59 -8.57
C ILE A 58 7.75 0.93 -9.73
N GLY A 59 8.19 1.69 -10.73
CA GLY A 59 8.94 1.13 -11.87
C GLY A 59 10.26 0.46 -11.44
N LEU A 60 10.99 1.09 -10.52
CA LEU A 60 12.25 0.55 -9.99
C LEU A 60 12.04 -0.72 -9.16
N ARG A 61 10.94 -0.78 -8.40
CA ARG A 61 10.48 -1.97 -7.69
C ARG A 61 10.22 -3.13 -8.65
N GLU A 62 9.43 -2.91 -9.71
CA GLU A 62 9.11 -3.95 -10.70
C GLU A 62 10.35 -4.41 -11.47
N LEU A 63 11.29 -3.50 -11.76
CA LEU A 63 12.58 -3.84 -12.36
C LEU A 63 13.55 -4.58 -11.42
N ARG A 64 13.24 -4.65 -10.12
CA ARG A 64 14.16 -5.07 -9.05
C ARG A 64 15.52 -4.35 -9.16
N SER A 65 15.48 -3.04 -9.38
CA SER A 65 16.67 -2.23 -9.67
C SER A 65 17.60 -2.10 -8.46
N THR A 66 18.64 -2.93 -8.41
CA THR A 66 19.72 -2.77 -7.43
C THR A 66 20.51 -1.48 -7.61
N ARG A 67 20.51 -0.91 -8.82
CA ARG A 67 21.15 0.37 -9.14
C ARG A 67 20.52 1.55 -8.42
N ALA A 68 19.23 1.47 -8.10
CA ALA A 68 18.50 2.53 -7.41
C ALA A 68 18.57 2.46 -5.88
N LEU A 69 19.20 1.43 -5.30
CA LEU A 69 19.21 1.21 -3.84
C LEU A 69 19.72 2.44 -3.07
N ASN A 70 20.86 3.01 -3.48
CA ASN A 70 21.41 4.19 -2.82
C ASN A 70 20.46 5.41 -2.87
N ASN A 71 19.75 5.58 -4.00
CA ASN A 71 18.77 6.66 -4.16
C ASN A 71 17.56 6.43 -3.25
N LEU A 72 17.01 5.22 -3.27
CA LEU A 72 15.85 4.83 -2.45
C LEU A 72 16.14 4.97 -0.95
N GLU A 73 17.27 4.45 -0.47
CA GLU A 73 17.67 4.54 0.94
C GLU A 73 17.83 5.99 1.41
N ARG A 74 18.47 6.83 0.59
CA ARG A 74 18.69 8.23 0.91
C ARG A 74 17.38 9.04 0.90
N LEU A 75 16.47 8.73 -0.01
CA LEU A 75 15.21 9.45 -0.18
C LEU A 75 14.12 9.00 0.80
N LEU A 76 14.15 7.76 1.28
CA LEU A 76 13.17 7.23 2.23
C LEU A 76 12.91 8.17 3.43
N PRO A 77 13.92 8.63 4.20
CA PRO A 77 13.68 9.51 5.35
C PRO A 77 13.27 10.94 4.96
N LEU A 78 13.42 11.33 3.68
CA LEU A 78 13.07 12.67 3.18
C LEU A 78 11.69 12.72 2.52
N SER A 79 11.15 11.56 2.16
CA SER A 79 9.89 11.40 1.45
C SER A 79 8.68 11.41 2.38
N THR A 80 7.50 11.70 1.83
CA THR A 80 6.21 11.64 2.54
C THR A 80 5.13 11.03 1.63
N GLY A 81 3.96 10.71 2.20
CA GLY A 81 2.80 10.21 1.45
C GLY A 81 3.10 8.99 0.57
N SER A 82 2.52 8.95 -0.63
CA SER A 82 2.67 7.84 -1.58
C SER A 82 4.12 7.58 -1.98
N LEU A 83 4.96 8.62 -2.11
CA LEU A 83 6.39 8.42 -2.42
C LEU A 83 7.10 7.62 -1.33
N ARG A 84 6.85 7.92 -0.04
CA ARG A 84 7.46 7.20 1.07
C ARG A 84 7.02 5.74 1.12
N ILE A 85 5.73 5.51 0.90
CA ILE A 85 5.16 4.16 0.81
C ILE A 85 5.87 3.37 -0.30
N GLU A 86 5.92 3.91 -1.51
CA GLU A 86 6.47 3.19 -2.66
C GLU A 86 7.99 2.98 -2.57
N ILE A 87 8.74 3.92 -2.00
CA ILE A 87 10.17 3.72 -1.70
C ILE A 87 10.35 2.58 -0.71
N ALA A 88 9.57 2.55 0.38
CA ALA A 88 9.67 1.50 1.39
C ALA A 88 9.32 0.12 0.80
N VAL A 89 8.26 0.03 0.00
CA VAL A 89 7.91 -1.21 -0.72
C VAL A 89 9.03 -1.61 -1.66
N ALA A 90 9.57 -0.68 -2.47
CA ALA A 90 10.66 -0.95 -3.39
C ALA A 90 11.89 -1.52 -2.66
N LEU A 91 12.30 -0.92 -1.55
CA LEU A 91 13.42 -1.40 -0.74
C LEU A 91 13.18 -2.80 -0.20
N CYS A 92 11.99 -3.06 0.36
CA CYS A 92 11.65 -4.39 0.88
C CYS A 92 11.71 -5.45 -0.22
N LEU A 93 11.18 -5.14 -1.39
CA LEU A 93 11.12 -6.04 -2.54
C LEU A 93 12.49 -6.26 -3.20
N ILE A 94 13.30 -5.22 -3.38
CA ILE A 94 14.63 -5.33 -4.00
C ILE A 94 15.59 -6.07 -3.09
N LYS A 95 15.53 -5.81 -1.77
CA LYS A 95 16.42 -6.44 -0.77
C LYS A 95 15.91 -7.77 -0.24
N ASN A 96 14.65 -8.12 -0.52
CA ASN A 96 13.96 -9.24 0.13
C ASN A 96 14.05 -9.16 1.68
N SER A 97 13.69 -7.99 2.22
CA SER A 97 13.78 -7.66 3.65
C SER A 97 12.54 -6.88 4.09
N ILE A 98 12.25 -6.88 5.38
CA ILE A 98 11.13 -6.13 5.99
C ILE A 98 11.58 -4.87 6.73
N GLU A 99 12.86 -4.50 6.65
CA GLU A 99 13.44 -3.36 7.40
C GLU A 99 12.73 -2.03 7.16
N ALA A 100 12.17 -1.80 5.98
CA ALA A 100 11.47 -0.56 5.65
C ALA A 100 9.95 -0.61 5.92
N VAL A 101 9.40 -1.73 6.40
CA VAL A 101 7.96 -1.88 6.66
C VAL A 101 7.47 -0.89 7.71
N SER A 102 8.29 -0.60 8.73
CA SER A 102 7.98 0.40 9.76
C SER A 102 7.70 1.79 9.20
N CYS A 103 8.29 2.15 8.04
CA CYS A 103 7.99 3.41 7.37
C CYS A 103 6.58 3.43 6.75
N ILE A 104 6.07 2.28 6.32
CA ILE A 104 4.69 2.16 5.81
C ILE A 104 3.71 2.20 6.98
N ILE A 105 4.03 1.52 8.09
CA ILE A 105 3.26 1.58 9.34
C ILE A 105 3.20 3.02 9.88
N ASP A 106 4.30 3.75 9.85
CA ASP A 106 4.33 5.16 10.26
C ASP A 106 3.38 6.02 9.42
N VAL A 107 3.32 5.79 8.09
CA VAL A 107 2.35 6.48 7.23
C VAL A 107 0.91 6.10 7.57
N LEU A 108 0.64 4.81 7.84
CA LEU A 108 -0.68 4.34 8.26
C LEU A 108 -1.13 5.02 9.56
N LYS A 109 -0.25 5.23 10.52
CA LYS A 109 -0.61 5.78 11.84
C LYS A 109 -0.66 7.30 11.87
N ASN A 110 0.31 7.95 11.22
CA ASN A 110 0.62 9.35 11.50
C ASN A 110 0.32 10.31 10.34
N SER A 111 -0.08 9.81 9.16
CA SER A 111 -0.36 10.70 8.04
C SER A 111 -1.63 11.53 8.27
N ALA A 112 -1.52 12.84 8.05
CA ALA A 112 -2.65 13.76 8.12
C ALA A 112 -3.71 13.50 7.03
N PHE A 113 -3.32 12.90 5.91
CA PHE A 113 -4.22 12.62 4.79
C PHE A 113 -4.70 11.17 4.84
N TRP A 114 -6.01 10.99 4.92
CA TRP A 114 -6.65 9.68 4.96
C TRP A 114 -6.30 8.82 3.74
N SER A 115 -6.11 9.44 2.57
CA SER A 115 -5.74 8.73 1.34
C SER A 115 -4.37 8.06 1.44
N TYR A 116 -3.40 8.69 2.10
CA TYR A 116 -2.09 8.07 2.33
C TYR A 116 -2.15 6.97 3.39
N ARG A 117 -2.98 7.10 4.43
CA ARG A 117 -3.19 6.01 5.40
C ARG A 117 -3.86 4.82 4.73
N MET A 118 -4.83 5.08 3.85
CA MET A 118 -5.46 4.08 3.01
C MET A 118 -4.46 3.37 2.08
N ASP A 119 -3.61 4.13 1.37
CA ASP A 119 -2.56 3.57 0.51
C ASP A 119 -1.58 2.71 1.32
N ALA A 120 -1.21 3.15 2.52
CA ALA A 120 -0.37 2.37 3.43
C ALA A 120 -1.04 1.05 3.84
N ALA A 121 -2.31 1.07 4.25
CA ALA A 121 -3.07 -0.13 4.58
C ALA A 121 -3.12 -1.14 3.42
N ARG A 122 -3.22 -0.64 2.18
CA ARG A 122 -3.17 -1.47 0.96
C ARG A 122 -1.76 -2.02 0.70
N ALA A 123 -0.73 -1.19 0.81
CA ALA A 123 0.66 -1.59 0.58
C ALA A 123 1.14 -2.65 1.59
N LEU A 124 0.67 -2.57 2.84
CA LEU A 124 0.97 -3.52 3.91
C LEU A 124 0.49 -4.95 3.61
N ARG A 125 -0.41 -5.14 2.64
CA ARG A 125 -0.84 -6.46 2.14
C ARG A 125 0.30 -7.33 1.61
N ARG A 126 1.44 -6.73 1.28
CA ARG A 126 2.66 -7.42 0.84
C ARG A 126 3.44 -8.07 1.98
N PHE A 127 3.16 -7.71 3.24
CA PHE A 127 4.04 -8.00 4.37
C PHE A 127 3.29 -8.71 5.51
N PRO A 128 3.15 -10.05 5.42
CA PRO A 128 2.69 -10.86 6.54
C PRO A 128 3.72 -10.79 7.68
N ASN A 129 3.41 -9.98 8.69
CA ASN A 129 4.28 -9.70 9.82
C ASN A 129 3.41 -9.24 11.00
N GLU A 130 3.74 -9.67 12.22
CA GLU A 130 2.94 -9.37 13.41
C GLU A 130 2.82 -7.86 13.70
N GLU A 131 3.88 -7.08 13.47
CA GLU A 131 3.83 -5.61 13.64
C GLU A 131 2.85 -4.97 12.64
N VAL A 132 2.79 -5.50 11.42
CA VAL A 132 1.83 -5.10 10.40
C VAL A 132 0.42 -5.45 10.82
N VAL A 133 0.19 -6.67 11.32
CA VAL A 133 -1.11 -7.14 11.79
C VAL A 133 -1.63 -6.24 12.91
N GLU A 134 -0.81 -5.94 13.92
CA GLU A 134 -1.21 -5.07 15.03
C GLU A 134 -1.49 -3.63 14.57
N ALA A 135 -0.64 -3.06 13.69
CA ALA A 135 -0.88 -1.73 13.14
C ALA A 135 -2.19 -1.64 12.34
N LEU A 136 -2.55 -2.70 11.61
CA LEU A 136 -3.81 -2.76 10.87
C LEU A 136 -5.02 -2.90 11.81
N PHE A 137 -4.92 -3.68 12.89
CA PHE A 137 -5.98 -3.74 13.90
C PHE A 137 -6.20 -2.40 14.60
N GLU A 138 -5.12 -1.69 14.93
CA GLU A 138 -5.19 -0.32 15.46
C GLU A 138 -5.91 0.61 14.47
N ALA A 139 -5.57 0.54 13.18
CA ALA A 139 -6.27 1.32 12.15
C ALA A 139 -7.77 0.98 12.06
N VAL A 140 -8.16 -0.30 12.16
CA VAL A 140 -9.58 -0.70 12.19
C VAL A 140 -10.29 -0.15 13.44
N ALA A 141 -9.62 -0.13 14.59
CA ALA A 141 -10.20 0.27 15.86
C ALA A 141 -10.26 1.80 16.06
N GLU A 142 -9.36 2.56 15.43
CA GLU A 142 -9.10 3.96 15.80
C GLU A 142 -9.07 4.94 14.63
N ASP A 143 -8.97 4.49 13.37
CA ASP A 143 -8.95 5.44 12.26
C ASP A 143 -10.34 6.06 12.04
N PRO A 144 -10.47 7.40 12.00
CA PRO A 144 -11.76 8.06 11.80
C PRO A 144 -12.33 7.86 10.38
N ASP A 145 -11.47 7.60 9.39
CA ASP A 145 -11.87 7.52 7.99
C ASP A 145 -12.25 6.09 7.58
N TYR A 146 -13.50 5.92 7.14
CA TYR A 146 -14.06 4.61 6.76
C TYR A 146 -13.19 3.85 5.75
N LEU A 147 -12.66 4.53 4.73
CA LEU A 147 -11.86 3.87 3.68
C LEU A 147 -10.56 3.27 4.23
N VAL A 148 -9.96 3.88 5.25
CA VAL A 148 -8.79 3.33 5.92
C VAL A 148 -9.17 2.06 6.68
N ARG A 149 -10.22 2.11 7.49
CA ARG A 149 -10.73 0.93 8.23
C ARG A 149 -11.11 -0.22 7.29
N ASN A 150 -11.79 0.09 6.18
CA ASN A 150 -12.19 -0.90 5.18
C ASN A 150 -10.96 -1.63 4.60
N HIS A 151 -9.99 -0.88 4.09
CA HIS A 151 -8.80 -1.49 3.49
C HIS A 151 -7.88 -2.15 4.51
N ALA A 152 -7.82 -1.65 5.75
CA ALA A 152 -7.13 -2.35 6.83
C ALA A 152 -7.78 -3.71 7.14
N SER A 153 -9.12 -3.76 7.22
CA SER A 153 -9.88 -5.00 7.41
C SER A 153 -9.66 -6.00 6.28
N GLU A 154 -9.74 -5.53 5.03
CA GLU A 154 -9.49 -6.37 3.85
C GLU A 154 -8.05 -6.88 3.79
N THR A 155 -7.07 -6.05 4.17
CA THR A 155 -5.68 -6.47 4.24
C THR A 155 -5.48 -7.52 5.34
N LEU A 156 -6.09 -7.37 6.51
CA LEU A 156 -6.08 -8.39 7.56
C LEU A 156 -6.66 -9.73 7.06
N LEU A 157 -7.82 -9.70 6.41
CA LEU A 157 -8.41 -10.89 5.79
C LEU A 157 -7.46 -11.54 4.76
N PHE A 158 -6.91 -10.75 3.85
CA PHE A 158 -5.98 -11.23 2.83
C PHE A 158 -4.75 -11.90 3.44
N LEU A 159 -4.09 -11.22 4.40
CA LEU A 159 -2.90 -11.70 5.08
C LEU A 159 -3.15 -13.02 5.80
N HIS A 160 -4.39 -13.30 6.19
CA HIS A 160 -4.79 -14.55 6.85
C HIS A 160 -5.41 -15.60 5.92
N GLY A 161 -5.26 -15.43 4.60
CA GLY A 161 -5.71 -16.40 3.61
C GLY A 161 -7.21 -16.36 3.31
N MET A 162 -7.91 -15.33 3.76
CA MET A 162 -9.35 -15.17 3.59
C MET A 162 -9.66 -14.25 2.39
N THR A 163 -10.90 -14.32 1.88
CA THR A 163 -11.36 -13.40 0.84
C THR A 163 -11.39 -11.97 1.37
N PRO A 164 -10.68 -11.00 0.74
CA PRO A 164 -10.57 -9.63 1.23
C PRO A 164 -11.79 -8.79 0.87
N ARG A 165 -12.96 -9.19 1.37
CA ARG A 165 -14.24 -8.49 1.18
C ARG A 165 -14.96 -8.39 2.51
N ILE A 166 -14.58 -7.41 3.31
CA ILE A 166 -15.17 -7.21 4.64
C ILE A 166 -16.69 -6.95 4.56
N ALA A 167 -17.18 -6.35 3.48
CA ALA A 167 -18.60 -6.16 3.20
C ALA A 167 -19.43 -7.45 3.14
N ASP A 168 -18.80 -8.59 2.81
CA ASP A 168 -19.48 -9.90 2.80
C ASP A 168 -19.75 -10.38 4.25
N ARG A 169 -18.99 -9.89 5.24
CA ARG A 169 -19.14 -10.16 6.68
C ARG A 169 -20.02 -9.09 7.32
N LYS A 170 -21.32 -9.12 7.02
CA LYS A 170 -22.30 -8.07 7.38
C LYS A 170 -22.36 -7.74 8.87
N ASP A 171 -22.13 -8.74 9.72
CA ASP A 171 -22.14 -8.64 11.18
C ASP A 171 -20.97 -7.80 11.72
N ILE A 172 -19.79 -7.89 11.08
CA ILE A 172 -18.62 -7.05 11.35
C ILE A 172 -18.73 -5.72 10.61
N PHE A 173 -19.07 -5.75 9.33
CA PHE A 173 -19.04 -4.58 8.43
C PHE A 173 -19.93 -3.44 8.91
N ARG A 174 -21.11 -3.74 9.48
CA ARG A 174 -22.00 -2.72 10.07
C ARG A 174 -21.35 -1.88 11.17
N HIS A 175 -20.29 -2.39 11.80
CA HIS A 175 -19.52 -1.68 12.81
C HIS A 175 -18.36 -0.87 12.19
N VAL A 176 -17.80 -1.33 11.07
CA VAL A 176 -16.74 -0.64 10.31
C VAL A 176 -17.25 0.66 9.68
N ILE A 177 -18.51 0.69 9.21
CA ILE A 177 -19.06 1.80 8.41
C ILE A 177 -19.80 2.87 9.20
N VAL A 178 -19.81 2.81 10.52
CA VAL A 178 -20.53 3.80 11.33
C VAL A 178 -19.95 5.18 11.07
N GLU A 179 -20.83 6.15 10.76
CA GLU A 179 -20.49 7.56 10.64
C GLU A 179 -20.70 8.26 11.97
N PHE A 180 -20.07 9.42 12.14
CA PHE A 180 -20.23 10.25 13.33
C PHE A 180 -20.26 11.73 12.98
N GLU A 181 -20.88 12.51 13.85
CA GLU A 181 -20.87 13.97 13.80
C GLU A 181 -19.65 14.47 14.57
N LYS A 182 -18.76 15.23 13.92
CA LYS A 182 -17.45 15.60 14.50
C LYS A 182 -17.58 16.51 15.72
N GLU A 183 -18.63 17.32 15.77
CA GLU A 183 -18.92 18.27 16.84
C GLU A 183 -19.67 17.64 18.03
N ASP A 184 -20.18 16.41 17.88
CA ASP A 184 -20.88 15.68 18.94
C ASP A 184 -19.99 14.60 19.55
N LYS A 185 -19.58 14.82 20.79
CA LYS A 185 -18.71 13.89 21.52
C LYS A 185 -19.37 12.52 21.72
N ASP A 186 -20.67 12.46 22.00
CA ASP A 186 -21.34 11.18 22.24
C ASP A 186 -21.45 10.38 20.93
N SER A 187 -21.64 11.07 19.80
CA SER A 187 -21.59 10.50 18.44
C SER A 187 -20.20 9.92 18.12
N VAL A 188 -19.14 10.68 18.41
CA VAL A 188 -17.74 10.23 18.25
C VAL A 188 -17.47 9.00 19.12
N ASP A 189 -17.74 9.09 20.43
CA ASP A 189 -17.47 8.00 21.38
C ASP A 189 -18.26 6.73 21.00
N SER A 190 -19.50 6.88 20.51
CA SER A 190 -20.32 5.78 19.99
C SER A 190 -19.68 5.12 18.77
N ALA A 191 -19.25 5.91 17.76
CA ALA A 191 -18.63 5.37 16.56
C ALA A 191 -17.31 4.64 16.87
N PHE A 192 -16.45 5.20 17.72
CA PHE A 192 -15.20 4.54 18.13
C PHE A 192 -15.43 3.26 18.93
N SER A 193 -16.52 3.17 19.70
CA SER A 193 -16.95 1.90 20.33
C SER A 193 -17.32 0.84 19.28
N HIS A 194 -18.01 1.25 18.20
CA HIS A 194 -18.28 0.35 17.07
C HIS A 194 -17.00 -0.08 16.36
N TYR A 195 -16.05 0.84 16.11
CA TYR A 195 -14.79 0.51 15.44
C TYR A 195 -13.98 -0.53 16.22
N LYS A 196 -13.80 -0.31 17.53
CA LYS A 196 -13.15 -1.27 18.44
C LYS A 196 -13.83 -2.64 18.40
N LYS A 197 -15.17 -2.66 18.49
CA LYS A 197 -15.93 -3.89 18.37
C LYS A 197 -15.71 -4.60 17.04
N SER A 198 -15.60 -3.86 15.93
CA SER A 198 -15.30 -4.46 14.62
C SER A 198 -13.90 -5.08 14.57
N ALA A 199 -12.91 -4.43 15.17
CA ALA A 199 -11.55 -4.96 15.28
C ALA A 199 -11.52 -6.24 16.13
N ASP A 200 -12.20 -6.26 17.27
CA ASP A 200 -12.30 -7.45 18.15
C ASP A 200 -12.97 -8.63 17.44
N MET A 201 -14.10 -8.38 16.75
CA MET A 201 -14.79 -9.43 15.99
C MET A 201 -13.94 -9.95 14.83
N LEU A 202 -13.22 -9.07 14.13
CA LEU A 202 -12.32 -9.45 13.05
C LEU A 202 -11.13 -10.27 13.57
N ARG A 203 -10.58 -9.91 14.75
CA ARG A 203 -9.52 -10.66 15.41
C ARG A 203 -9.97 -12.06 15.78
N ALA A 204 -11.15 -12.20 16.41
CA ALA A 204 -11.72 -13.49 16.74
C ALA A 204 -11.95 -14.38 15.50
N LEU A 205 -12.47 -13.80 14.41
CA LEU A 205 -12.63 -14.51 13.13
C LEU A 205 -11.29 -15.03 12.60
N ILE A 206 -10.26 -14.20 12.64
CA ILE A 206 -8.92 -14.56 12.16
C ILE A 206 -8.28 -15.64 13.06
N GLU A 207 -8.48 -15.59 14.37
CA GLU A 207 -8.00 -16.61 15.30
C GLU A 207 -8.69 -17.96 15.08
N GLU A 208 -9.96 -17.96 14.68
CA GLU A 208 -10.74 -19.18 14.42
C GLU A 208 -10.43 -19.81 13.06
N GLU A 209 -10.38 -19.01 12.00
CA GLU A 209 -10.37 -19.49 10.61
C GLU A 209 -9.10 -19.13 9.84
N GLY A 210 -8.36 -18.12 10.31
CA GLY A 210 -7.25 -17.51 9.60
C GLY A 210 -5.92 -18.21 9.83
N LYS A 211 -5.04 -18.11 8.82
CA LYS A 211 -3.62 -18.44 8.98
C LYS A 211 -2.80 -17.35 8.34
N LEU A 212 -1.98 -16.66 9.14
CA LEU A 212 -1.06 -15.65 8.63
C LEU A 212 -0.17 -16.28 7.55
N ARG A 213 -0.17 -15.68 6.37
CA ARG A 213 0.68 -16.06 5.24
C ARG A 213 2.15 -15.90 5.62
N GLU A 214 3.04 -16.57 4.91
CA GLU A 214 4.47 -16.51 5.16
C GLU A 214 5.20 -15.81 4.02
N GLY A 215 6.23 -15.04 4.36
CA GLY A 215 7.09 -14.37 3.40
C GLY A 215 6.45 -13.17 2.70
N ILE A 216 7.30 -12.39 2.02
CA ILE A 216 6.84 -11.22 1.27
C ILE A 216 5.99 -11.66 0.08
N ILE A 217 4.81 -11.07 -0.06
CA ILE A 217 3.85 -11.40 -1.12
C ILE A 217 4.11 -10.49 -2.34
N VAL A 218 4.37 -11.12 -3.49
CA VAL A 218 4.71 -10.44 -4.75
C VAL A 218 3.69 -10.64 -5.86
N GLU A 219 2.83 -11.66 -5.75
CA GLU A 219 1.81 -12.04 -6.75
C GLU A 219 0.45 -12.22 -6.07
N GLY A 220 -0.64 -12.10 -6.85
CA GLY A 220 -2.01 -12.30 -6.36
C GLY A 220 -2.47 -11.32 -5.27
N ILE A 221 -1.82 -10.15 -5.14
CA ILE A 221 -2.09 -9.18 -4.06
C ILE A 221 -3.46 -8.51 -4.21
N TRP A 222 -3.91 -8.41 -5.46
CA TRP A 222 -5.13 -7.71 -5.87
C TRP A 222 -6.20 -8.65 -6.42
N GLU A 223 -5.97 -9.97 -6.30
CA GLU A 223 -6.92 -11.04 -6.65
C GLU A 223 -7.76 -11.42 -5.44
#